data_AF-A0A820CQJ9-F1
#
_entry.id   AF-A0A820CQJ9-F1
#
_cell.length_a   1.000
_cell.length_b   1.000
_cell.length_c   1.000
_cell.angle_alpha   90.00
_cell.angle_beta   90.00
_cell.angle_gamma   90.00
#
_symmetry.space_group_name_H-M   'P 1'
#
loop_
_entity.id
_entity.type
_entity.pdbx_description
1 polymer ?
#
loop_
_entity_poly.entity_id
_entity_poly.type
_entity_poly.pdbx_seq_one_letter_code
_entity_poly.pdbx_strand_id
1 'polypeptide(L)'
;MSVVDISSLFRRSHNFQWYWNSKADPSSYNDKWMKYTDIENEIIEDAFDTHRKEVEIDGGYIIDLAQLVQYSNMNNNTRQQIKRIASDSKTTANIHLREERFSSPISLVSTSPDKTIENKEKNKIRLQLLRGTVHFPSSYLWFITSRNATFADIVEEAAHGIMKEGTDIGKKREAEWLASKLLSVKHYGEGIDRLHDDGIPGEIGRMCVLLYTTDSFLFKSINCVLRDTENIT
;
A
#
# COMPACT_ATOMS: atom_id res chain seq x y z
N MET A 1 30.23 -9.12 -2.84
CA MET A 1 28.84 -8.89 -2.41
C MET A 1 28.80 -7.49 -1.81
N SER A 2 28.11 -6.54 -2.45
CA SER A 2 27.94 -5.19 -1.90
C SER A 2 27.01 -5.27 -0.70
N VAL A 3 27.43 -4.75 0.46
CA VAL A 3 26.56 -4.59 1.63
C VAL A 3 25.47 -3.60 1.21
N VAL A 4 24.25 -4.10 0.99
CA VAL A 4 23.09 -3.24 0.75
C VAL A 4 22.88 -2.42 2.01
N ASP A 5 22.95 -1.10 1.90
CA ASP A 5 22.70 -0.22 3.03
C ASP A 5 21.23 -0.36 3.44
N ILE A 6 21.02 -1.11 4.52
CA ILE A 6 19.69 -1.39 5.07
C ILE A 6 18.96 -0.09 5.43
N SER A 7 19.71 0.98 5.76
CA SER A 7 19.11 2.28 6.07
C SER A 7 18.49 2.96 4.84
N SER A 8 18.94 2.64 3.62
CA SER A 8 18.32 3.14 2.39
C SER A 8 17.03 2.39 2.05
N LEU A 9 16.87 1.13 2.48
CA LEU A 9 15.63 0.35 2.29
C LEU A 9 14.48 0.84 3.18
N PHE A 10 14.82 1.39 4.35
CA PHE A 10 13.84 1.87 5.34
C PHE A 10 13.71 3.39 5.40
N ARG A 11 14.56 4.14 4.69
CA ARG A 11 14.30 5.56 4.45
C ARG A 11 13.07 5.64 3.57
N ARG A 12 11.94 6.12 4.12
CA ARG A 12 10.90 6.70 3.28
C ARG A 12 11.57 7.73 2.41
N SER A 13 11.40 7.52 1.11
CA SER A 13 12.26 8.13 0.14
C SER A 13 11.78 9.57 0.04
N HIS A 14 12.63 10.42 0.59
CA HIS A 14 12.65 11.85 0.31
C HIS A 14 11.63 12.71 1.06
N ASN A 15 12.12 13.89 1.44
CA ASN A 15 11.31 14.96 2.02
C ASN A 15 10.45 15.60 0.92
N PHE A 16 9.70 14.83 0.14
CA PHE A 16 8.85 15.36 -0.92
C PHE A 16 7.44 14.80 -0.82
N GLN A 17 6.48 15.68 -1.09
CA GLN A 17 5.08 15.33 -1.21
C GLN A 17 4.57 15.81 -2.55
N TRP A 18 4.00 14.89 -3.30
CA TRP A 18 3.29 15.16 -4.53
C TRP A 18 1.83 15.52 -4.23
N TYR A 19 1.32 16.47 -5.02
CA TYR A 19 -0.06 16.93 -4.97
C TYR A 19 -0.65 17.00 -6.37
N TRP A 20 -1.97 16.86 -6.45
CA TRP A 20 -2.74 17.12 -7.65
C TRP A 20 -3.81 18.17 -7.38
N ASN A 21 -4.11 18.97 -8.40
CA ASN A 21 -5.17 19.97 -8.32
C ASN A 21 -6.52 19.28 -8.59
N SER A 22 -7.31 19.08 -7.53
CA SER A 22 -8.71 18.73 -7.66
C SER A 22 -9.45 20.00 -8.04
N LYS A 23 -9.52 20.30 -9.35
CA LYS A 23 -10.25 21.46 -9.85
C LYS A 23 -11.61 21.54 -9.14
N ALA A 24 -11.75 22.50 -8.23
CA ALA A 24 -13.06 23.03 -7.94
C ALA A 24 -13.49 23.77 -9.22
N ASP A 25 -14.80 23.79 -9.47
CA ASP A 25 -15.48 24.50 -10.56
C ASP A 25 -14.65 25.69 -11.13
N PRO A 26 -14.51 25.92 -12.46
CA PRO A 26 -13.69 27.00 -13.01
C PRO A 26 -14.03 28.42 -12.50
N SER A 27 -15.19 28.57 -11.86
CA SER A 27 -15.72 29.76 -11.19
C SER A 27 -15.28 29.90 -9.72
N SER A 28 -14.74 28.84 -9.11
CA SER A 28 -14.24 28.80 -7.74
C SER A 28 -12.79 29.24 -7.69
N TYR A 29 -12.53 30.39 -7.09
CA TYR A 29 -11.19 30.93 -6.84
C TYR A 29 -10.31 30.09 -5.89
N ASN A 30 -10.82 28.98 -5.36
CA ASN A 30 -10.09 28.12 -4.43
C ASN A 30 -9.57 26.87 -5.12
N ASP A 31 -8.34 26.95 -5.64
CA ASP A 31 -7.55 25.78 -6.03
C ASP A 31 -7.39 24.83 -4.84
N LYS A 32 -8.04 23.67 -4.91
CA LYS A 32 -7.92 22.63 -3.88
C LYS A 32 -6.85 21.62 -4.30
N TRP A 33 -5.69 21.71 -3.66
CA TRP A 33 -4.62 20.74 -3.84
C TRP A 33 -4.80 19.56 -2.90
N MET A 34 -4.85 18.36 -3.48
CA MET A 34 -5.00 17.11 -2.76
C MET A 34 -3.66 16.36 -2.77
N LYS A 35 -3.33 15.72 -1.66
CA LYS A 35 -2.13 14.87 -1.57
C LYS A 35 -2.39 13.54 -2.28
N TYR A 36 -1.35 13.02 -2.93
CA TYR A 36 -1.32 11.59 -3.25
C TYR A 36 -1.17 10.76 -1.97
N THR A 37 -1.65 9.52 -2.01
CA THR A 37 -1.42 8.57 -0.90
C THR A 37 0.06 8.29 -0.71
N ASP A 38 0.45 7.71 0.43
CA ASP A 38 1.86 7.40 0.71
C ASP A 38 2.48 6.57 -0.43
N ILE A 39 1.79 5.54 -0.92
CA ILE A 39 2.33 4.65 -1.96
C ILE A 39 2.32 5.31 -3.32
N GLU A 40 1.25 6.01 -3.70
CA GLU A 40 1.24 6.76 -4.96
C GLU A 40 2.37 7.81 -4.97
N ASN A 41 2.61 8.48 -3.84
CA ASN A 41 3.72 9.43 -3.69
C ASN A 41 5.08 8.76 -3.96
N GLU A 42 5.32 7.58 -3.37
CA GLU A 42 6.57 6.83 -3.59
C GLU A 42 6.68 6.31 -5.04
N ILE A 43 5.59 5.83 -5.64
CA ILE A 43 5.58 5.41 -7.05
C ILE A 43 5.94 6.57 -7.99
N ILE A 44 5.39 7.76 -7.74
CA ILE A 44 5.66 8.97 -8.53
C ILE A 44 7.10 9.42 -8.33
N GLU A 45 7.59 9.44 -7.09
CA GLU A 45 8.95 9.84 -6.76
C GLU A 45 9.99 8.87 -7.37
N ASP A 46 9.78 7.55 -7.25
CA ASP A 46 10.64 6.53 -7.87
C ASP A 46 10.71 6.73 -9.40
N ALA A 47 9.60 7.08 -10.05
CA ALA A 47 9.56 7.37 -11.48
C ALA A 47 10.28 8.68 -11.85
N PHE A 48 10.15 9.71 -11.00
CA PHE A 48 10.83 10.98 -11.16
C PHE A 48 12.35 10.83 -11.04
N ASP A 49 12.82 10.14 -10.00
CA ASP A 49 14.26 9.89 -9.77
C ASP A 49 14.89 9.03 -10.86
N THR A 50 14.12 8.08 -11.41
CA THR A 50 14.54 7.27 -12.55
C THR A 50 14.34 7.93 -13.92
N HIS A 51 14.02 9.24 -13.94
CA HIS A 51 13.86 10.05 -15.15
C HIS A 51 12.85 9.47 -16.16
N ARG A 52 11.80 8.81 -15.66
CA ARG A 52 10.70 8.34 -16.51
C ARG A 52 9.87 9.53 -16.96
N LYS A 53 9.33 9.44 -18.18
CA LYS A 53 8.42 10.47 -18.72
C LYS A 53 7.02 10.36 -18.13
N GLU A 54 6.57 9.13 -17.94
CA GLU A 54 5.21 8.83 -17.51
C GLU A 54 5.21 7.72 -16.46
N VAL A 55 4.22 7.77 -15.57
CA VAL A 55 3.93 6.72 -14.58
C VAL A 55 2.43 6.51 -14.44
N GLU A 56 2.01 5.26 -14.39
CA GLU A 56 0.61 4.89 -14.15
C GLU A 56 0.38 4.63 -12.66
N ILE A 57 -0.70 5.20 -12.12
CA ILE A 57 -1.17 4.96 -10.75
C ILE A 57 -2.54 4.28 -10.77
N ASP A 58 -2.98 3.78 -9.62
CA ASP A 58 -4.28 3.13 -9.49
C ASP A 58 -5.45 4.08 -9.83
N GLY A 59 -6.57 3.50 -10.27
CA GLY A 59 -7.71 4.26 -10.78
C GLY A 59 -7.61 4.63 -12.26
N GLY A 60 -6.59 4.14 -12.97
CA GLY A 60 -6.43 4.34 -14.41
C GLY A 60 -5.97 5.74 -14.77
N TYR A 61 -5.18 6.38 -13.90
CA TYR A 61 -4.56 7.67 -14.16
C TYR A 61 -3.12 7.51 -14.60
N ILE A 62 -2.72 8.35 -15.55
CA ILE A 62 -1.34 8.49 -16.02
C ILE A 62 -0.85 9.86 -15.60
N ILE A 63 0.36 9.89 -15.06
CA ILE A 63 1.08 11.10 -14.69
C ILE A 63 2.18 11.33 -15.71
N ASP A 64 2.10 12.44 -16.43
CA ASP A 64 3.18 12.95 -17.27
C ASP A 64 4.06 13.87 -16.43
N LEU A 65 5.27 13.40 -16.12
CA LEU A 65 6.25 14.08 -15.29
C LEU A 65 6.96 15.21 -16.05
N ALA A 66 6.97 15.18 -17.39
CA ALA A 66 7.56 16.24 -18.19
C ALA A 66 6.65 17.47 -18.26
N GLN A 67 5.33 17.24 -18.35
CA GLN A 67 4.32 18.30 -18.38
C GLN A 67 3.76 18.65 -16.99
N LEU A 68 4.08 17.86 -15.96
CA LEU A 68 3.53 17.98 -14.60
C LEU A 68 1.99 17.97 -14.60
N VAL A 69 1.41 17.01 -15.31
CA VAL A 69 -0.04 16.81 -15.36
C VAL A 69 -0.42 15.35 -15.13
N GLN A 70 -1.60 15.13 -14.54
CA GLN A 70 -2.27 13.84 -14.55
C GLN A 70 -3.50 13.88 -15.47
N TYR A 71 -3.80 12.74 -16.09
CA TYR A 71 -5.01 12.55 -16.90
C TYR A 71 -5.49 11.10 -16.80
N SER A 72 -6.77 10.87 -17.06
CA SER A 72 -7.33 9.52 -17.08
C SER A 72 -6.96 8.82 -18.39
N ASN A 73 -6.50 7.58 -18.31
CA ASN A 73 -6.26 6.73 -19.49
C ASN A 73 -7.54 6.48 -20.30
N MET A 74 -8.71 6.57 -19.66
CA MET A 74 -10.01 6.43 -20.32
C MET A 74 -10.51 7.74 -20.94
N ASN A 75 -10.00 8.89 -20.47
CA ASN A 75 -10.45 10.21 -20.92
C ASN A 75 -9.33 11.26 -20.83
N ASN A 76 -8.64 11.47 -21.95
CA ASN A 76 -7.54 12.42 -22.06
C ASN A 76 -7.98 13.90 -22.03
N ASN A 77 -9.29 14.18 -22.04
CA ASN A 77 -9.79 15.55 -22.10
C ASN A 77 -9.66 16.28 -20.75
N THR A 78 -9.60 15.55 -19.64
CA THR A 78 -9.44 16.14 -18.31
C THR A 78 -8.00 16.00 -17.83
N ARG A 79 -7.26 17.09 -17.98
CA ARG A 79 -5.92 17.25 -17.40
C ARG A 79 -5.99 18.02 -16.09
N GLN A 80 -5.31 17.51 -15.07
CA GLN A 80 -5.14 18.14 -13.77
C GLN A 80 -3.66 18.40 -13.54
N GLN A 81 -3.34 19.60 -13.05
CA GLN A 81 -1.97 19.98 -12.73
C GLN A 81 -1.49 19.20 -11.51
N ILE A 82 -0.22 18.84 -11.51
CA ILE A 82 0.45 18.21 -10.36
C ILE A 82 1.65 19.04 -9.93
N LYS A 83 2.08 18.89 -8.68
CA LYS A 83 3.28 19.56 -8.17
C LYS A 83 3.98 18.73 -7.12
N ARG A 84 5.29 18.89 -7.05
CA ARG A 84 6.18 18.31 -6.03
C ARG A 84 6.59 19.40 -5.06
N ILE A 85 6.44 19.16 -3.77
CA ILE A 85 6.83 20.11 -2.71
C ILE A 85 7.86 19.45 -1.80
N ALA A 86 8.97 20.15 -1.56
CA ALA A 86 9.92 19.77 -0.52
C ALA A 86 9.29 20.01 0.87
N SER A 87 9.19 18.96 1.67
CA SER A 87 8.81 19.04 3.07
C SER A 87 9.98 19.56 3.91
N ASP A 88 9.78 20.66 4.62
CA ASP A 88 10.72 21.08 5.64
C ASP A 88 10.73 20.09 6.81
N SER A 89 11.92 19.79 7.34
CA SER A 89 12.16 18.75 8.36
C SER A 89 11.35 18.90 9.65
N LYS A 90 10.81 20.09 9.93
CA LYS A 90 9.94 20.37 11.08
C LYS A 90 8.51 19.89 10.87
N THR A 91 8.03 19.80 9.62
CA THR A 91 6.65 19.42 9.29
C THR A 91 6.48 17.90 9.23
N THR A 92 7.54 17.17 8.93
CA THR A 92 7.57 15.70 8.83
C THR A 92 7.27 14.99 10.15
N ALA A 93 7.60 15.56 11.31
CA ALA A 93 7.40 14.90 12.61
C ALA A 93 5.92 14.57 12.92
N ASN A 94 4.97 15.35 12.38
CA ASN A 94 3.53 15.17 12.64
C ASN A 94 2.76 14.47 11.52
N ILE A 95 3.34 14.27 10.33
CA ILE A 95 2.64 13.63 9.19
C ILE A 95 2.41 12.12 9.44
N HIS A 96 3.12 11.54 10.41
CA HIS A 96 3.18 10.09 10.62
C HIS A 96 2.32 9.58 11.78
N LEU A 97 1.72 10.46 12.58
CA LEU A 97 0.74 10.09 13.60
C LEU A 97 -0.63 9.97 12.94
N ARG A 98 -0.97 8.74 12.56
CA ARG A 98 -2.29 8.41 12.02
C ARG A 98 -3.17 7.89 13.14
N GLU A 99 -3.87 8.80 13.80
CA GLU A 99 -4.80 8.47 14.90
C GLU A 99 -5.88 7.48 14.47
N GLU A 100 -6.26 7.47 13.18
CA GLU A 100 -7.18 6.50 12.60
C GLU A 100 -6.66 5.05 12.72
N ARG A 101 -5.34 4.85 12.86
CA ARG A 101 -4.74 3.53 13.14
C ARG A 101 -5.02 3.02 14.52
N PHE A 102 -5.37 3.87 15.46
CA PHE A 102 -5.67 3.48 16.85
C PHE A 102 -7.18 3.54 17.13
N SER A 103 -7.98 3.82 16.09
CA SER A 103 -9.43 3.96 16.15
C SER A 103 -10.16 2.72 15.61
N SER A 104 -11.49 2.81 15.51
CA SER A 104 -12.41 1.79 14.96
C SER A 104 -12.04 1.32 13.54
N PRO A 105 -12.55 0.16 13.09
CA PRO A 105 -12.23 -0.42 11.77
C PRO A 105 -12.40 0.57 10.62
N ILE A 106 -11.41 0.63 9.74
CA ILE A 106 -11.45 1.50 8.56
C ILE A 106 -12.15 0.76 7.43
N SER A 107 -13.18 1.39 6.84
CA SER A 107 -13.86 0.81 5.69
C SER A 107 -12.92 0.72 4.48
N LEU A 108 -12.81 -0.47 3.90
CA LEU A 108 -12.05 -0.72 2.66
C LEU A 108 -12.66 -0.05 1.42
N VAL A 109 -13.91 0.40 1.52
CA VAL A 109 -14.60 1.06 0.41
C VAL A 109 -14.15 2.51 0.37
N SER A 110 -13.16 2.80 -0.47
CA SER A 110 -12.83 4.16 -0.86
C SER A 110 -14.11 4.87 -1.32
N THR A 111 -14.43 6.01 -0.71
CA THR A 111 -15.52 6.91 -1.10
C THR A 111 -15.21 7.56 -2.45
N SER A 112 -15.15 6.75 -3.51
CA SER A 112 -15.39 7.23 -4.86
C SER A 112 -16.89 7.06 -5.12
N PRO A 113 -17.61 8.11 -5.53
CA PRO A 113 -19.06 8.07 -5.70
C PRO A 113 -19.55 7.09 -6.78
N ASP A 114 -18.66 6.49 -7.58
CA ASP A 114 -19.02 5.69 -8.75
C ASP A 114 -18.81 4.16 -8.64
N LYS A 115 -18.62 3.59 -7.44
CA LYS A 115 -18.57 2.12 -7.30
C LYS A 115 -19.95 1.55 -6.93
N THR A 116 -20.56 0.91 -7.93
CA THR A 116 -21.84 0.16 -7.97
C THR A 116 -22.13 -0.66 -6.72
N ILE A 117 -23.42 -0.77 -6.37
CA ILE A 117 -23.99 -1.55 -5.23
C ILE A 117 -23.43 -2.98 -5.19
N GLU A 118 -23.16 -3.58 -6.35
CA GLU A 118 -22.58 -4.91 -6.50
C GLU A 118 -21.19 -5.07 -5.85
N ASN A 119 -20.40 -3.99 -5.84
CA ASN A 119 -19.06 -4.00 -5.24
C ASN A 119 -19.14 -3.95 -3.71
N LYS A 120 -20.18 -3.32 -3.15
CA LYS A 120 -20.43 -3.30 -1.71
C LYS A 120 -20.86 -4.68 -1.20
N GLU A 121 -21.71 -5.40 -1.93
CA GLU A 121 -22.11 -6.77 -1.56
C GLU A 121 -20.97 -7.78 -1.71
N LYS A 122 -20.20 -7.73 -2.80
CA LYS A 122 -19.00 -8.57 -2.96
C LYS A 122 -17.98 -8.34 -1.83
N ASN A 123 -17.75 -7.09 -1.44
CA ASN A 123 -16.86 -6.78 -0.32
C ASN A 123 -17.45 -7.25 1.03
N LYS A 124 -18.76 -7.15 1.23
CA LYS A 124 -19.42 -7.67 2.43
C LYS A 124 -19.29 -9.19 2.53
N ILE A 125 -19.50 -9.92 1.43
CA ILE A 125 -19.33 -11.38 1.37
C ILE A 125 -17.86 -11.77 1.58
N ARG A 126 -16.91 -11.03 0.98
CA ARG A 126 -15.46 -11.25 1.16
C ARG A 126 -15.04 -11.05 2.61
N LEU A 127 -15.52 -9.99 3.26
CA LEU A 127 -15.28 -9.74 4.68
C LEU A 127 -15.93 -10.82 5.56
N GLN A 128 -17.13 -11.32 5.21
CA GLN A 128 -17.73 -12.45 5.90
C GLN A 128 -16.91 -13.75 5.77
N LEU A 129 -16.31 -14.02 4.60
CA LEU A 129 -15.40 -15.15 4.40
C LEU A 129 -14.13 -15.03 5.26
N LEU A 130 -13.54 -13.83 5.32
CA LEU A 130 -12.37 -13.53 6.15
C LEU A 130 -12.70 -13.60 7.67
N ARG A 131 -13.93 -13.26 8.06
CA ARG A 131 -14.42 -13.35 9.45
C ARG A 131 -14.62 -14.80 9.91
N GLY A 132 -15.08 -15.70 9.02
CA GLY A 132 -15.16 -17.14 9.32
C GLY A 132 -13.81 -17.82 9.53
N THR A 133 -12.69 -17.12 9.29
CA THR A 133 -11.32 -17.62 9.31
C THR A 133 -10.40 -16.87 10.30
N VAL A 134 -10.96 -16.17 11.30
CA VAL A 134 -10.17 -15.45 12.34
C VAL A 134 -9.51 -16.42 13.35
N HIS A 135 -9.91 -17.68 13.39
CA HIS A 135 -8.93 -18.73 13.69
C HIS A 135 -7.96 -18.76 12.52
N PHE A 136 -6.77 -18.16 12.66
CA PHE A 136 -5.63 -18.36 11.76
C PHE A 136 -5.73 -19.78 11.24
N PRO A 137 -6.09 -20.00 9.95
CA PRO A 137 -6.69 -21.27 9.58
C PRO A 137 -5.74 -22.37 10.03
N SER A 138 -6.23 -23.34 10.81
CA SER A 138 -5.38 -24.48 11.18
C SER A 138 -4.79 -25.12 9.91
N SER A 139 -5.44 -24.92 8.75
CA SER A 139 -4.94 -25.22 7.41
C SER A 139 -3.80 -24.32 6.90
N TYR A 140 -3.73 -23.03 7.26
CA TYR A 140 -2.60 -22.15 6.94
C TYR A 140 -1.41 -22.42 7.87
N LEU A 141 -1.67 -22.59 9.18
CA LEU A 141 -0.68 -23.09 10.12
C LEU A 141 -0.20 -24.49 9.71
N TRP A 142 -1.09 -25.38 9.28
CA TRP A 142 -0.75 -26.67 8.69
C TRP A 142 0.02 -26.54 7.40
N PHE A 143 -0.40 -25.69 6.46
CA PHE A 143 0.26 -25.45 5.18
C PHE A 143 1.69 -24.93 5.38
N ILE A 144 1.86 -24.00 6.32
CA ILE A 144 3.17 -23.53 6.77
C ILE A 144 3.91 -24.71 7.41
N THR A 145 3.32 -25.43 8.38
CA THR A 145 3.92 -26.56 9.14
C THR A 145 4.27 -27.81 8.38
N SER A 146 3.59 -28.11 7.29
CA SER A 146 3.76 -29.35 6.53
C SER A 146 4.74 -29.24 5.37
N ARG A 147 5.15 -28.02 5.00
CA ARG A 147 6.28 -27.79 4.08
C ARG A 147 7.52 -27.46 4.90
N ASN A 148 8.69 -27.98 4.55
CA ASN A 148 9.98 -27.46 5.07
C ASN A 148 10.25 -26.06 4.49
N ALA A 149 9.27 -25.15 4.62
CA ALA A 149 9.28 -23.81 4.10
C ALA A 149 10.14 -22.92 4.98
N THR A 150 10.95 -22.10 4.35
CA THR A 150 11.76 -21.07 4.98
C THR A 150 10.95 -19.78 5.13
N PHE A 151 11.46 -18.81 5.89
CA PHE A 151 10.89 -17.47 5.91
C PHE A 151 10.89 -16.80 4.52
N ALA A 152 11.85 -17.11 3.66
CA ALA A 152 11.88 -16.62 2.29
C ALA A 152 10.66 -17.10 1.47
N ASP A 153 10.22 -18.34 1.66
CA ASP A 153 9.04 -18.90 0.99
C ASP A 153 7.76 -18.20 1.47
N ILE A 154 7.67 -17.94 2.78
CA ILE A 154 6.54 -17.20 3.39
C ILE A 154 6.47 -15.78 2.84
N VAL A 155 7.62 -15.09 2.75
CA VAL A 155 7.72 -13.75 2.17
C VAL A 155 7.23 -13.73 0.72
N GLU A 156 7.63 -14.71 -0.08
CA GLU A 156 7.22 -14.82 -1.48
C GLU A 156 5.72 -15.08 -1.63
N GLU A 157 5.16 -15.99 -0.83
CA GLU A 157 3.72 -16.25 -0.84
C GLU A 157 2.91 -15.05 -0.37
N ALA A 158 3.36 -14.36 0.68
CA ALA A 158 2.74 -13.13 1.16
C ALA A 158 2.75 -12.04 0.08
N ALA A 159 3.88 -11.86 -0.62
CA ALA A 159 3.97 -10.92 -1.74
C ALA A 159 2.99 -11.27 -2.87
N HIS A 160 2.85 -12.55 -3.23
CA HIS A 160 1.85 -13.01 -4.20
C HIS A 160 0.41 -12.74 -3.72
N GLY A 161 0.11 -13.00 -2.44
CA GLY A 161 -1.18 -12.71 -1.83
C GLY A 161 -1.54 -11.23 -1.89
N ILE A 162 -0.58 -10.35 -1.57
CA ILE A 162 -0.73 -8.88 -1.66
C ILE A 162 -1.06 -8.47 -3.09
N MET A 163 -0.31 -8.95 -4.09
CA MET A 163 -0.57 -8.63 -5.50
C MET A 163 -1.95 -9.08 -5.96
N LYS A 164 -2.37 -10.28 -5.58
CA LYS A 164 -3.69 -10.82 -5.91
C LYS A 164 -4.82 -9.99 -5.30
N GLU A 165 -4.75 -9.74 -3.99
CA GLU A 165 -5.75 -8.94 -3.27
C GLU A 165 -5.87 -7.53 -3.87
N GLY A 166 -4.73 -6.87 -4.08
CA GLY A 166 -4.71 -5.53 -4.66
C GLY A 166 -5.29 -5.50 -6.07
N THR A 167 -4.98 -6.50 -6.90
CA THR A 167 -5.58 -6.62 -8.24
C THR A 167 -7.09 -6.74 -8.16
N ASP A 168 -7.62 -7.59 -7.28
CA ASP A 168 -9.06 -7.81 -7.12
C ASP A 168 -9.83 -6.54 -6.76
N ILE A 169 -9.21 -5.63 -5.98
CA ILE A 169 -9.86 -4.39 -5.51
C ILE A 169 -9.53 -3.16 -6.38
N GLY A 170 -8.77 -3.35 -7.47
CA GLY A 170 -8.35 -2.27 -8.37
C GLY A 170 -7.23 -1.38 -7.80
N LYS A 171 -6.37 -1.96 -6.97
CA LYS A 171 -5.16 -1.39 -6.35
C LYS A 171 -3.89 -2.12 -6.81
N LYS A 172 -3.81 -2.40 -8.11
CA LYS A 172 -2.75 -3.22 -8.70
C LYS A 172 -1.37 -2.58 -8.54
N ARG A 173 -1.24 -1.29 -8.85
CA ARG A 173 0.05 -0.58 -8.80
C ARG A 173 0.56 -0.45 -7.37
N GLU A 174 -0.34 -0.11 -6.45
CA GLU A 174 -0.05 -0.09 -5.03
C GLU A 174 0.41 -1.48 -4.52
N ALA A 175 -0.22 -2.56 -4.97
CA ALA A 175 0.13 -3.91 -4.57
C ALA A 175 1.44 -4.43 -5.15
N GLU A 176 1.73 -4.11 -6.42
CA GLU A 176 3.03 -4.39 -7.04
C GLU A 176 4.15 -3.70 -6.27
N TRP A 177 3.96 -2.44 -5.86
CA TRP A 177 4.94 -1.71 -5.05
C TRP A 177 5.14 -2.37 -3.69
N LEU A 178 4.07 -2.66 -2.94
CA LEU A 178 4.14 -3.32 -1.62
C LEU A 178 4.85 -4.68 -1.70
N ALA A 179 4.47 -5.50 -2.68
CA ALA A 179 5.07 -6.81 -2.91
C ALA A 179 6.56 -6.70 -3.26
N SER A 180 6.94 -5.73 -4.09
CA SER A 180 8.35 -5.50 -4.43
C SER A 180 9.20 -5.13 -3.21
N LYS A 181 8.68 -4.29 -2.30
CA LYS A 181 9.37 -3.94 -1.05
C LYS A 181 9.51 -5.14 -0.14
N LEU A 182 8.47 -5.97 0.00
CA LEU A 182 8.55 -7.20 0.79
C LEU A 182 9.56 -8.20 0.19
N LEU A 183 9.57 -8.38 -1.13
CA LEU A 183 10.52 -9.26 -1.81
C LEU A 183 11.97 -8.76 -1.72
N SER A 184 12.19 -7.46 -1.58
CA SER A 184 13.55 -6.90 -1.43
C SER A 184 14.29 -7.40 -0.18
N VAL A 185 13.54 -7.85 0.85
CA VAL A 185 14.08 -8.42 2.08
C VAL A 185 13.96 -9.94 2.16
N LYS A 186 13.52 -10.61 1.08
CA LYS A 186 13.33 -12.08 1.04
C LYS A 186 14.60 -12.84 1.42
N HIS A 187 15.76 -12.40 0.92
CA HIS A 187 17.04 -13.07 1.12
C HIS A 187 17.45 -13.21 2.60
N TYR A 188 16.94 -12.34 3.49
CA TYR A 188 17.16 -12.46 4.94
C TYR A 188 16.44 -13.65 5.57
N GLY A 189 15.50 -14.28 4.87
CA GLY A 189 14.79 -15.48 5.31
C GLY A 189 15.29 -16.78 4.68
N GLU A 190 16.34 -16.73 3.84
CA GLU A 190 16.85 -17.92 3.16
C GLU A 190 17.51 -18.87 4.17
N GLY A 191 17.11 -20.14 4.15
CA GLY A 191 17.64 -21.18 5.04
C GLY A 191 17.22 -21.06 6.51
N ILE A 192 16.43 -20.05 6.86
CA ILE A 192 15.86 -19.91 8.20
C ILE A 192 14.52 -20.63 8.25
N ASP A 193 14.48 -21.76 8.94
CA ASP A 193 13.23 -22.45 9.25
C ASP A 193 12.43 -21.64 10.28
N ARG A 194 11.11 -21.70 10.15
CA ARG A 194 10.14 -20.98 10.98
C ARG A 194 9.99 -21.51 12.41
N LEU A 195 10.59 -22.66 12.70
CA LEU A 195 10.65 -23.26 14.04
C LEU A 195 11.89 -22.82 14.84
N HIS A 196 12.74 -21.96 14.27
CA HIS A 196 13.85 -21.39 15.04
C HIS A 196 13.30 -20.49 16.16
N ASP A 197 13.79 -20.70 17.39
CA ASP A 197 13.42 -19.92 18.58
C ASP A 197 13.76 -18.42 18.47
N ASP A 198 14.57 -18.05 17.47
CA ASP A 198 15.08 -16.68 17.28
C ASP A 198 14.07 -15.72 16.64
N GLY A 199 12.88 -16.20 16.26
CA GLY A 199 11.78 -15.38 15.76
C GLY A 199 11.93 -14.94 14.30
N ILE A 200 11.21 -13.87 13.93
CA ILE A 200 11.20 -13.34 12.55
C ILE A 200 12.52 -12.60 12.28
N PRO A 201 13.21 -12.84 11.14
CA PRO A 201 14.39 -12.09 10.76
C PRO A 201 14.13 -10.57 10.82
N GLY A 202 15.02 -9.84 11.48
CA GLY A 202 14.77 -8.45 11.87
C GLY A 202 14.44 -7.52 10.68
N GLU A 203 15.04 -7.75 9.53
CA GLU A 203 14.82 -7.01 8.29
C GLU A 203 13.42 -7.27 7.71
N ILE A 204 12.98 -8.53 7.72
CA ILE A 204 11.62 -8.91 7.34
C ILE A 204 10.62 -8.27 8.30
N GLY A 205 10.87 -8.38 9.61
CA GLY A 205 10.03 -7.76 10.64
C GLY A 205 9.89 -6.24 10.46
N ARG A 206 11.01 -5.52 10.25
CA ARG A 206 11.00 -4.08 9.98
C ARG A 206 10.25 -3.73 8.69
N MET A 207 10.37 -4.53 7.64
CA MET A 207 9.63 -4.32 6.40
C MET A 207 8.12 -4.51 6.62
N CYS A 208 7.70 -5.57 7.31
CA CYS A 208 6.30 -5.78 7.65
C CYS A 208 5.73 -4.58 8.45
N VAL A 209 6.49 -4.04 9.41
CA VAL A 209 6.10 -2.83 10.14
C VAL A 209 6.00 -1.63 9.21
N LEU A 210 6.95 -1.41 8.29
CA LEU A 210 6.89 -0.33 7.31
C LEU A 210 5.64 -0.41 6.43
N LEU A 211 5.34 -1.59 5.88
CA LEU A 211 4.18 -1.80 5.01
C LEU A 211 2.86 -1.59 5.79
N TYR A 212 2.77 -2.14 7.02
CA TYR A 212 1.61 -1.93 7.90
C TYR A 212 1.44 -0.46 8.29
N THR A 213 2.55 0.27 8.42
CA THR A 213 2.55 1.70 8.76
C THR A 213 2.51 2.63 7.55
N THR A 214 2.14 2.13 6.38
CA THR A 214 1.93 2.94 5.17
C THR A 214 0.44 3.08 4.85
N ASP A 215 -0.01 4.26 4.37
CA ASP A 215 -1.39 4.38 3.85
C ASP A 215 -1.58 3.44 2.68
N SER A 216 -2.20 2.31 2.95
CA SER A 216 -2.35 1.29 1.96
C SER A 216 -3.65 0.53 2.13
N PHE A 217 -4.09 -0.11 1.05
CA PHE A 217 -5.14 -1.09 1.11
C PHE A 217 -4.74 -2.23 2.06
N LEU A 218 -3.46 -2.62 2.09
CA LEU A 218 -2.99 -3.71 2.95
C LEU A 218 -3.22 -3.40 4.43
N PHE A 219 -2.82 -2.20 4.87
CA PHE A 219 -3.10 -1.73 6.23
C PHE A 219 -4.61 -1.71 6.52
N LYS A 220 -5.40 -1.15 5.60
CA LYS A 220 -6.87 -1.07 5.76
C LYS A 220 -7.48 -2.47 5.85
N SER A 221 -6.99 -3.43 5.07
CA SER A 221 -7.47 -4.82 5.05
C SER A 221 -7.13 -5.52 6.36
N ILE A 222 -5.89 -5.40 6.82
CA ILE A 222 -5.46 -5.99 8.11
C ILE A 222 -6.26 -5.37 9.25
N ASN A 223 -6.40 -4.04 9.28
CA ASN A 223 -7.14 -3.35 10.34
C ASN A 223 -8.62 -3.75 10.34
N CYS A 224 -9.23 -3.87 9.15
CA CYS A 224 -10.60 -4.35 9.01
C CYS A 224 -10.75 -5.79 9.53
N VAL A 225 -9.83 -6.70 9.20
CA VAL A 225 -9.92 -8.10 9.67
C VAL A 225 -9.69 -8.21 11.17
N LEU A 226 -8.70 -7.50 11.72
CA LEU A 226 -8.29 -7.66 13.12
C LEU A 226 -9.18 -6.91 14.13
N ARG A 227 -9.86 -5.83 13.72
CA ARG A 227 -10.60 -4.95 14.65
C ARG A 227 -12.10 -4.95 14.50
N ASP A 228 -12.63 -5.64 13.50
CA ASP A 228 -14.06 -5.75 13.27
C ASP A 228 -14.67 -6.74 14.28
N THR A 229 -14.77 -6.28 15.52
CA THR A 229 -15.25 -7.02 16.69
C THR A 229 -16.78 -7.06 16.79
N GLU A 230 -17.51 -6.30 15.96
CA GLU A 230 -18.97 -6.12 16.08
C GLU A 230 -19.82 -7.30 15.54
N ASN A 231 -19.24 -8.46 15.23
CA ASN A 231 -20.02 -9.66 14.86
C ASN A 231 -19.45 -10.97 15.43
N ILE A 232 -18.72 -10.91 16.56
CA ILE A 232 -18.18 -12.10 17.27
C ILE A 232 -19.16 -12.59 18.37
N THR A 233 -20.40 -12.11 18.39
CA THR A 233 -21.47 -12.64 19.26
C THR A 233 -22.37 -13.60 18.52
#